data_AF-A0A1C5Q9H3-F1
#
_entry.id   AF-A0A1C5Q9H3-F1
#
_cell.length_a   1.000
_cell.length_b   1.000
_cell.length_c   1.000
_cell.angle_alpha   90.00
_cell.angle_beta   90.00
_cell.angle_gamma   90.00
#
_symmetry.space_group_name_H-M   'P 1'
#
loop_
_entity.id
_entity.type
_entity.pdbx_description
1 polymer ?
#
loop_
_entity_poly.entity_id
_entity_poly.type
_entity_poly.pdbx_seq_one_letter_code
_entity_poly.pdbx_strand_id
1 'polypeptide(L)'
;MARKCIEKYLETHKSNYIGKYRCHSAVQTKKFEHKFHYYILDIQFKAIDVFVTIDYSGEEIVPTFSVNLHEQEQEYIIKDALNKILYFNKFKTILHCHVFEHFIETHAVDTILEPLDYRNILDYLEYHSGTNQETVDEFYTFFNPYLDRLLYNKNYKKFMDSIALLLDKILYEYEWDGVNAKYLDTEYQFHLDYFKEIIKKMNQHVDGFFKHTKDEMLEIFGRVCQMPRFTLSIINEFGNFILGNDELASKLFIYCDKLCPEHLKNNIVIDYLKSLYLNNHDLYIEACENILRFVMNDVLTFANHDLQKEIGNKIVTKEGYDLLIDLFSKDYNTFLFVCFPISTFPPEYKEIMRLELEKAIRFYAARMNHDEYRLTSFEQVANINRLLMEEFKEVYGHGKE
;
A
#
# COMPACT_ATOMS: atom_id res chain seq x y z
N MET A 1 9.47 28.74 -21.22
CA MET A 1 9.41 28.17 -22.58
C MET A 1 9.08 26.69 -22.51
N ALA A 2 9.92 25.87 -21.87
CA ALA A 2 9.67 24.45 -21.58
C ALA A 2 8.23 24.12 -21.12
N ARG A 3 7.73 24.76 -20.04
CA ARG A 3 6.36 24.53 -19.55
C ARG A 3 5.27 24.73 -20.60
N LYS A 4 5.37 25.78 -21.43
CA LYS A 4 4.41 26.05 -22.51
C LYS A 4 4.48 25.00 -23.62
N CYS A 5 5.67 24.46 -23.90
CA CYS A 5 5.85 23.38 -24.86
C CYS A 5 5.13 22.11 -24.37
N ILE A 6 5.31 21.75 -23.10
CA ILE A 6 4.64 20.61 -22.47
C ILE A 6 3.12 20.80 -22.46
N GLU A 7 2.62 21.95 -22.01
CA GLU A 7 1.18 22.26 -21.98
C GLU A 7 0.56 22.19 -23.38
N LYS A 8 1.23 22.77 -24.39
CA LYS A 8 0.80 22.68 -25.80
C LYS A 8 0.72 21.22 -26.26
N TYR A 9 1.72 20.39 -25.97
CA TYR A 9 1.72 18.98 -26.37
C TYR A 9 0.52 18.23 -25.76
N LEU A 10 0.26 18.43 -24.46
CA LEU A 10 -0.85 17.79 -23.75
C LEU A 10 -2.22 18.26 -24.28
N GLU A 11 -2.34 19.50 -24.73
CA GLU A 11 -3.57 20.04 -25.31
C GLU A 11 -3.85 19.52 -26.73
N THR A 12 -2.81 19.41 -27.58
CA THR A 12 -2.96 19.04 -28.99
C THR A 12 -3.12 17.54 -29.20
N HIS A 13 -2.51 16.73 -28.35
CA HIS A 13 -2.60 15.28 -28.46
C HIS A 13 -3.64 14.77 -27.46
N LYS A 14 -4.91 14.66 -27.84
CA LYS A 14 -5.92 14.03 -26.99
C LYS A 14 -6.01 12.54 -27.32
N SER A 15 -5.97 11.69 -26.30
CA SER A 15 -6.14 10.24 -26.45
C SER A 15 -7.08 9.72 -25.37
N ASN A 16 -7.97 8.81 -25.76
CA ASN A 16 -8.84 8.08 -24.85
C ASN A 16 -8.25 6.70 -24.49
N TYR A 17 -7.04 6.40 -24.95
CA TYR A 17 -6.36 5.15 -24.64
C TYR A 17 -5.98 5.12 -23.15
N ILE A 18 -6.45 4.10 -22.45
CA ILE A 18 -6.04 3.80 -21.08
C ILE A 18 -4.83 2.87 -21.18
N GLY A 19 -3.64 3.45 -21.07
CA GLY A 19 -2.42 2.67 -21.09
C GLY A 19 -2.26 1.85 -19.83
N LYS A 20 -1.60 0.70 -19.98
CA LYS A 20 -1.33 -0.20 -18.86
C LYS A 20 0.04 0.04 -18.23
N TYR A 21 0.95 0.74 -18.91
CA TYR A 21 2.32 0.96 -18.42
C TYR A 21 2.35 1.76 -17.12
N ARG A 22 3.23 1.34 -16.21
CA ARG A 22 3.51 2.03 -14.96
C ARG A 22 4.90 2.65 -15.01
N CYS A 23 4.99 3.92 -14.62
CA CYS A 23 6.28 4.58 -14.39
C CYS A 23 6.87 4.06 -13.08
N HIS A 24 8.10 3.57 -13.14
CA HIS A 24 8.86 3.07 -12.01
C HIS A 24 9.70 4.20 -11.40
N SER A 25 10.61 4.76 -12.19
CA SER A 25 11.53 5.82 -11.75
C SER A 25 11.77 6.85 -12.85
N ALA A 26 12.22 8.04 -12.44
CA ALA A 26 12.47 9.16 -13.34
C ALA A 26 13.71 9.96 -12.94
N VAL A 27 14.73 9.99 -13.78
CA VAL A 27 15.97 10.73 -13.53
C VAL A 27 16.11 11.90 -14.49
N GLN A 28 16.33 13.10 -13.95
CA GLN A 28 16.72 14.25 -14.77
C GLN A 28 18.18 14.06 -15.22
N THR A 29 18.44 14.11 -16.52
CA THR A 29 19.81 13.97 -17.08
C THR A 29 20.39 15.29 -17.54
N LYS A 30 19.54 16.21 -18.00
CA LYS A 30 19.90 17.60 -18.33
C LYS A 30 18.80 18.55 -17.85
N LYS A 31 19.08 19.86 -17.89
CA LYS A 31 18.13 20.90 -17.49
C LYS A 31 16.73 20.74 -18.10
N PHE A 32 16.64 20.28 -19.35
CA PHE A 32 15.38 20.07 -20.06
C PHE A 32 15.29 18.66 -20.69
N GLU A 33 15.87 17.66 -20.03
CA GLU A 33 15.85 16.26 -20.47
C GLU A 33 15.60 15.36 -19.25
N HIS A 34 14.69 14.40 -19.36
CA HIS A 34 14.45 13.38 -18.34
C HIS A 34 14.46 11.99 -18.97
N LYS A 35 15.01 11.03 -18.25
CA LYS A 35 14.86 9.61 -18.54
C LYS A 35 13.87 9.00 -17.57
N PHE A 36 13.02 8.14 -18.09
CA PHE A 36 12.05 7.38 -17.31
C PHE A 36 12.23 5.90 -17.58
N HIS A 37 11.97 5.11 -16.56
CA HIS A 37 11.82 3.67 -16.63
C HIS A 37 10.34 3.35 -16.42
N TYR A 38 9.70 2.83 -17.45
CA TYR A 38 8.35 2.28 -17.41
C TYR A 38 8.40 0.77 -17.52
N TYR A 39 7.37 0.10 -17.03
CA TYR A 39 7.21 -1.33 -17.22
C TYR A 39 5.74 -1.72 -17.33
N ILE A 40 5.54 -2.94 -17.83
CA ILE A 40 4.27 -3.64 -17.85
C ILE A 40 4.49 -5.09 -17.43
N LEU A 41 3.56 -5.66 -16.67
CA LEU A 41 3.54 -7.10 -16.42
C LEU A 41 2.67 -7.81 -17.45
N ASP A 42 3.18 -8.91 -18.02
CA ASP A 42 2.38 -9.81 -18.85
C ASP A 42 1.44 -10.68 -17.99
N ILE A 43 0.64 -11.54 -18.64
CA ILE A 43 -0.31 -12.45 -17.96
C ILE A 43 0.36 -13.50 -17.05
N GLN A 44 1.69 -13.67 -17.15
CA GLN A 44 2.53 -14.52 -16.31
C GLN A 44 3.30 -13.68 -15.27
N PHE A 45 2.99 -12.40 -15.14
CA PHE A 45 3.65 -11.42 -14.30
C PHE A 45 5.14 -11.20 -14.60
N LYS A 46 5.55 -11.41 -15.85
CA LYS A 46 6.90 -11.05 -16.30
C LYS A 46 6.94 -9.58 -16.70
N ALA A 47 7.92 -8.85 -16.18
CA ALA A 47 8.14 -7.46 -16.50
C ALA A 47 8.70 -7.27 -17.92
N ILE A 48 8.16 -6.26 -18.61
CA ILE A 48 8.69 -5.75 -19.87
C ILE A 48 9.07 -4.29 -19.63
N ASP A 49 10.37 -4.04 -19.60
CA ASP A 49 10.93 -2.71 -19.32
C ASP A 49 11.00 -1.83 -20.57
N VAL A 50 10.63 -0.57 -20.39
CA VAL A 50 10.61 0.48 -21.40
C VAL A 50 11.35 1.69 -20.85
N PHE A 51 12.52 1.99 -21.41
CA PHE A 51 13.23 3.23 -21.11
C PHE A 51 12.85 4.29 -22.12
N VAL A 52 12.46 5.47 -21.63
CA VAL A 52 12.11 6.60 -22.49
C VAL A 52 12.89 7.84 -22.07
N THR A 53 13.50 8.51 -23.04
CA THR A 53 14.11 9.84 -22.86
C THR A 53 13.17 10.88 -23.42
N ILE A 54 12.82 11.90 -22.63
CA ILE A 54 12.01 13.05 -23.06
C ILE A 54 12.91 14.29 -23.05
N ASP A 55 13.27 14.77 -24.24
CA ASP A 55 13.91 16.08 -24.42
C ASP A 55 12.84 17.14 -24.73
N TYR A 56 12.85 18.21 -23.94
CA TYR A 56 11.92 19.34 -24.04
C TYR A 56 12.68 20.68 -24.01
N SER A 57 13.94 20.67 -24.44
CA SER A 57 14.79 21.85 -24.57
C SER A 57 14.38 22.77 -25.72
N GLY A 58 13.78 22.21 -26.77
CA GLY A 58 13.39 22.89 -28.01
C GLY A 58 11.93 23.38 -28.05
N GLU A 59 11.45 23.65 -29.26
CA GLU A 59 10.06 24.08 -29.52
C GLU A 59 9.06 22.90 -29.53
N GLU A 60 9.56 21.67 -29.62
CA GLU A 60 8.78 20.43 -29.67
C GLU A 60 9.30 19.43 -28.63
N ILE A 61 8.44 18.49 -28.25
CA ILE A 61 8.78 17.37 -27.36
C ILE A 61 9.40 16.26 -28.21
N VAL A 62 10.61 15.82 -27.86
CA VAL A 62 11.34 14.77 -28.58
C VAL A 62 11.47 13.54 -27.69
N PRO A 63 10.59 12.53 -27.86
CA PRO A 63 10.68 11.27 -27.14
C PRO A 63 11.62 10.29 -27.84
N THR A 64 12.40 9.52 -27.08
CA THR A 64 13.23 8.41 -27.59
C THR A 64 12.99 7.18 -26.74
N PHE A 65 12.40 6.14 -27.32
CA PHE A 65 12.10 4.87 -26.66
C PHE A 65 13.20 3.83 -26.90
N SER A 66 13.48 3.01 -25.89
CA SER A 66 14.42 1.89 -26.00
C SER A 66 13.84 0.70 -26.77
N VAL A 67 12.52 0.65 -26.92
CA VAL A 67 11.78 -0.43 -27.58
C VAL A 67 10.77 0.13 -28.58
N ASN A 68 10.41 -0.69 -29.57
CA ASN A 68 9.38 -0.33 -30.53
C ASN A 68 7.98 -0.59 -29.94
N LEU A 69 7.20 0.47 -29.75
CA LEU A 69 5.85 0.42 -29.16
C LEU A 69 4.82 0.94 -30.17
N HIS A 70 3.56 0.54 -29.99
CA HIS A 70 2.46 1.10 -30.79
C HIS A 70 2.28 2.60 -30.50
N GLU A 71 1.88 3.39 -31.50
CA GLU A 71 1.76 4.86 -31.38
C GLU A 71 0.90 5.31 -30.18
N GLN A 72 -0.20 4.60 -29.92
CA GLN A 72 -1.08 4.90 -28.78
C GLN A 72 -0.42 4.66 -27.41
N GLU A 73 0.47 3.67 -27.32
CA GLU A 73 1.21 3.37 -26.09
C GLU A 73 2.32 4.39 -25.86
N GLN A 74 3.03 4.78 -26.94
CA GLN A 74 4.00 5.86 -26.89
C GLN A 74 3.34 7.15 -26.40
N GLU A 75 2.20 7.51 -26.98
CA GLU A 75 1.45 8.72 -26.62
C GLU A 75 1.00 8.71 -25.15
N TYR A 76 0.56 7.57 -24.63
CA TYR A 76 0.23 7.43 -23.21
C TYR A 76 1.44 7.65 -22.31
N ILE A 77 2.57 6.99 -22.61
CA ILE A 77 3.81 7.10 -21.82
C ILE A 77 4.34 8.54 -21.85
N ILE A 78 4.34 9.19 -23.01
CA ILE A 78 4.81 10.58 -23.16
C ILE A 78 3.96 11.50 -22.28
N LYS A 79 2.63 11.38 -22.32
CA LYS A 79 1.74 12.20 -21.48
C LYS A 79 1.97 12.00 -20.00
N ASP A 80 2.08 10.76 -19.54
CA ASP A 80 2.33 10.46 -18.13
C ASP A 80 3.68 11.06 -17.69
N ALA A 81 4.73 10.90 -18.49
CA ALA A 81 6.06 11.46 -18.25
C ALA A 81 6.02 13.00 -18.18
N LEU A 82 5.31 13.64 -19.12
CA LEU A 82 5.15 15.09 -19.17
C LEU A 82 4.39 15.63 -17.95
N ASN A 83 3.32 14.95 -17.52
CA ASN A 83 2.58 15.32 -16.31
C ASN A 83 3.45 15.20 -15.05
N LYS A 84 4.30 14.17 -14.98
CA LYS A 84 5.30 14.01 -13.91
C LYS A 84 6.32 15.16 -13.91
N ILE A 85 6.87 15.53 -15.07
CA ILE A 85 7.77 16.69 -15.21
C ILE A 85 7.09 17.98 -14.74
N LEU A 86 5.83 18.22 -15.13
CA LEU A 86 5.07 19.39 -14.67
C LEU A 86 4.86 19.38 -13.16
N TYR A 87 4.65 18.21 -12.56
CA TYR A 87 4.53 18.06 -11.12
C TYR A 87 5.87 18.36 -10.41
N PHE A 88 6.99 17.78 -10.85
CA PHE A 88 8.33 18.02 -10.27
C PHE A 88 8.73 19.50 -10.33
N ASN A 89 8.43 20.16 -11.45
CA ASN A 89 8.74 21.58 -11.66
C ASN A 89 8.00 22.55 -10.71
N LYS A 90 7.06 22.07 -9.89
CA LYS A 90 6.42 22.88 -8.83
C LYS A 90 7.31 23.06 -7.61
N PHE A 91 8.32 22.21 -7.43
CA PHE A 91 9.17 22.21 -6.25
C PHE A 91 10.55 22.77 -6.57
N LYS A 92 11.19 23.29 -5.54
CA LYS A 92 12.56 23.81 -5.62
C LYS A 92 13.55 22.66 -5.47
N THR A 93 14.60 22.69 -6.28
CA THR A 93 15.78 21.82 -6.17
C THR A 93 17.04 22.67 -6.01
N ILE A 94 18.03 22.15 -5.31
CA ILE A 94 19.38 22.75 -5.24
C ILE A 94 20.40 21.80 -5.88
N LEU A 95 20.14 20.49 -5.86
CA LEU A 95 21.05 19.51 -6.41
C LEU A 95 20.88 19.44 -7.93
N HIS A 96 21.96 19.70 -8.67
CA HIS A 96 21.95 19.64 -10.13
C HIS A 96 22.07 18.17 -10.58
N CYS A 97 21.44 17.79 -11.70
CA CYS A 97 21.44 16.40 -12.18
C CYS A 97 22.84 15.76 -12.31
N HIS A 98 23.82 16.49 -12.85
CA HIS A 98 25.19 16.01 -13.02
C HIS A 98 25.98 15.75 -11.71
N VAL A 99 25.44 16.09 -10.53
CA VAL A 99 26.14 15.88 -9.26
C VAL A 99 25.52 14.78 -8.39
N PHE A 100 24.43 14.12 -8.82
CA PHE A 100 23.80 13.04 -8.05
C PHE A 100 24.78 11.89 -7.77
N GLU A 101 25.43 11.36 -8.82
CA GLU A 101 26.40 10.27 -8.70
C GLU A 101 27.49 10.59 -7.68
N HIS A 102 28.13 11.75 -7.85
CA HIS A 102 29.18 12.21 -6.94
C HIS A 102 28.66 12.43 -5.51
N PHE A 103 27.45 12.96 -5.35
CA PHE A 103 26.84 13.18 -4.04
C PHE A 103 26.60 11.85 -3.31
N ILE A 104 26.06 10.86 -4.02
CA ILE A 104 25.79 9.53 -3.49
C ILE A 104 27.10 8.84 -3.12
N GLU A 105 28.11 8.86 -3.98
CA GLU A 105 29.41 8.26 -3.69
C GLU A 105 30.12 8.90 -2.49
N THR A 106 30.12 10.24 -2.40
CA THR A 106 30.88 10.97 -1.38
C THR A 106 30.16 11.10 -0.05
N HIS A 107 28.84 10.85 -0.01
CA HIS A 107 28.00 11.09 1.17
C HIS A 107 28.23 12.50 1.75
N ALA A 108 28.40 13.51 0.91
CA ALA A 108 28.71 14.87 1.35
C ALA A 108 27.52 15.47 2.13
N VAL A 109 27.55 15.38 3.46
CA VAL A 109 26.40 15.73 4.29
C VAL A 109 26.32 17.22 4.64
N ASP A 110 27.25 18.08 4.24
CA ASP A 110 27.35 19.42 4.83
C ASP A 110 26.24 20.41 4.41
N THR A 111 25.54 20.15 3.30
CA THR A 111 24.45 21.02 2.81
C THR A 111 23.09 20.34 2.97
N ILE A 112 22.14 21.01 3.65
CA ILE A 112 20.75 20.55 3.75
C ILE A 112 20.05 20.80 2.40
N LEU A 113 19.74 19.73 1.68
CA LEU A 113 19.05 19.80 0.37
C LEU A 113 17.55 20.13 0.53
N GLU A 114 16.87 20.41 -0.59
CA GLU A 114 15.42 20.59 -0.61
C GLU A 114 14.69 19.23 -0.62
N PRO A 115 13.42 19.16 -0.19
CA PRO A 115 12.68 17.89 -0.10
C PRO A 115 12.62 17.11 -1.42
N LEU A 116 12.47 17.82 -2.56
CA LEU A 116 12.47 17.19 -3.88
C LEU A 116 13.84 16.60 -4.24
N ASP A 117 14.95 17.18 -3.76
CA ASP A 117 16.28 16.62 -4.04
C ASP A 117 16.43 15.21 -3.46
N TYR A 118 15.86 14.94 -2.27
CA TYR A 118 15.86 13.59 -1.69
C TYR A 118 14.98 12.61 -2.47
N ARG A 119 13.80 13.03 -2.92
CA ARG A 119 12.99 12.21 -3.81
C ARG A 119 13.75 11.88 -5.10
N ASN A 120 14.45 12.86 -5.67
CA ASN A 120 15.27 12.67 -6.87
C ASN A 120 16.45 11.72 -6.62
N ILE A 121 17.03 11.70 -5.41
CA ILE A 121 18.04 10.69 -5.02
C ILE A 121 17.43 9.29 -5.07
N LEU A 122 16.24 9.10 -4.50
CA LEU A 122 15.55 7.81 -4.57
C LEU A 122 15.26 7.41 -6.02
N ASP A 123 14.72 8.33 -6.84
CA ASP A 123 14.49 8.07 -8.27
C ASP A 123 15.79 7.74 -9.03
N TYR A 124 16.92 8.38 -8.69
CA TYR A 124 18.23 8.06 -9.25
C TYR A 124 18.67 6.65 -8.88
N LEU A 125 18.62 6.31 -7.59
CA LEU A 125 19.02 5.00 -7.09
C LEU A 125 18.19 3.89 -7.74
N GLU A 126 16.87 4.05 -7.82
CA GLU A 126 15.98 3.07 -8.45
C GLU A 126 16.17 2.97 -9.96
N TYR A 127 16.45 4.08 -10.65
CA TYR A 127 16.72 4.05 -12.09
C TYR A 127 17.99 3.24 -12.42
N HIS A 128 19.00 3.27 -11.54
CA HIS A 128 20.29 2.62 -11.76
C HIS A 128 20.39 1.21 -11.14
N SER A 129 19.73 0.98 -10.01
CA SER A 129 19.85 -0.25 -9.21
C SER A 129 18.54 -1.05 -9.10
N GLY A 130 17.44 -0.54 -9.65
CA GLY A 130 16.10 -1.12 -9.55
C GLY A 130 15.41 -0.80 -8.21
N THR A 131 14.13 -1.14 -8.09
CA THR A 131 13.37 -0.93 -6.85
C THR A 131 13.34 -2.23 -6.07
N ASN A 132 14.19 -2.27 -5.05
CA ASN A 132 14.38 -3.41 -4.18
C ASN A 132 14.82 -2.94 -2.79
N GLN A 133 14.86 -3.86 -1.83
CA GLN A 133 15.21 -3.52 -0.45
C GLN A 133 16.61 -2.87 -0.33
N GLU A 134 17.61 -3.35 -1.07
CA GLU A 134 18.98 -2.82 -1.01
C GLU A 134 19.04 -1.34 -1.45
N THR A 135 18.32 -1.00 -2.51
CA THR A 135 18.24 0.37 -3.04
C THR A 135 17.52 1.30 -2.06
N VAL A 136 16.44 0.82 -1.44
CA VAL A 136 15.70 1.58 -0.43
C VAL A 136 16.53 1.77 0.84
N ASP A 137 17.26 0.74 1.26
CA ASP A 137 18.18 0.81 2.40
C ASP A 137 19.28 1.87 2.16
N GLU A 138 19.88 1.88 0.96
CA GLU A 138 20.84 2.90 0.55
C GLU A 138 20.24 4.31 0.61
N PHE A 139 19.04 4.51 0.08
CA PHE A 139 18.34 5.80 0.14
C PHE A 139 18.19 6.32 1.59
N TYR A 140 17.79 5.44 2.51
CA TYR A 140 17.58 5.84 3.90
C TYR A 140 18.86 6.16 4.66
N THR A 141 20.05 5.80 4.16
CA THR A 141 21.33 6.29 4.69
C THR A 141 21.48 7.82 4.53
N PHE A 142 20.83 8.40 3.51
CA PHE A 142 20.79 9.85 3.28
C PHE A 142 19.57 10.50 3.94
N PHE A 143 18.41 9.86 3.81
CA PHE A 143 17.14 10.45 4.21
C PHE A 143 16.95 10.51 5.73
N ASN A 144 17.35 9.47 6.47
CA ASN A 144 17.19 9.48 7.94
C ASN A 144 18.01 10.57 8.63
N PRO A 145 19.33 10.73 8.36
CA PRO A 145 20.10 11.83 8.94
C PRO A 145 19.56 13.21 8.56
N TYR A 146 19.01 13.34 7.36
CA TYR A 146 18.33 14.57 6.95
C TYR A 146 17.12 14.89 7.82
N LEU A 147 16.21 13.92 8.01
CA LEU A 147 15.05 14.09 8.88
C LEU A 147 15.47 14.44 10.32
N ASP A 148 16.51 13.80 10.84
CA ASP A 148 17.04 14.08 12.20
C ASP A 148 17.54 15.51 12.33
N ARG A 149 18.24 16.03 11.31
CA ARG A 149 18.68 17.42 11.28
C ARG A 149 17.54 18.41 11.18
N LEU A 150 16.48 18.09 10.44
CA LEU A 150 15.29 18.94 10.39
C LEU A 150 14.62 19.02 11.76
N LEU A 151 14.49 17.90 12.47
CA LEU A 151 13.95 17.86 13.83
C LEU A 151 14.83 18.65 14.81
N TYR A 152 16.15 18.45 14.77
CA TYR A 152 17.11 19.20 15.59
C TYR A 152 16.98 20.72 15.38
N ASN A 153 16.82 21.13 14.12
CA ASN A 153 16.63 22.54 13.74
C ASN A 153 15.18 23.03 13.89
N LYS A 154 14.25 22.19 14.39
CA LYS A 154 12.81 22.48 14.52
C LYS A 154 12.14 22.90 13.21
N ASN A 155 12.64 22.42 12.07
CA ASN A 155 12.09 22.68 10.74
C ASN A 155 11.00 21.66 10.38
N TYR A 156 9.91 21.69 11.15
CA TYR A 156 8.79 20.75 11.00
C TYR A 156 8.13 20.85 9.63
N LYS A 157 8.04 22.05 9.04
CA LYS A 157 7.42 22.26 7.72
C LYS A 157 8.17 21.49 6.64
N LYS A 158 9.49 21.68 6.57
CA LYS A 158 10.33 20.97 5.59
C LYS A 158 10.32 19.45 5.82
N PHE A 159 10.19 19.01 7.08
CA PHE A 159 10.03 17.60 7.40
C PHE A 159 8.73 17.06 6.80
N MET A 160 7.59 17.70 7.05
CA MET A 160 6.31 17.26 6.50
C MET A 160 6.28 17.30 4.97
N ASP A 161 6.87 18.32 4.35
CA ASP A 161 6.97 18.40 2.88
C ASP A 161 7.80 17.23 2.31
N SER A 162 8.83 16.78 3.04
CA SER A 162 9.66 15.63 2.65
C SER A 162 8.91 14.31 2.78
N ILE A 163 8.14 14.14 3.86
CA ILE A 163 7.27 12.97 4.02
C ILE A 163 6.17 12.95 2.95
N ALA A 164 5.55 14.10 2.65
CA ALA A 164 4.55 14.19 1.59
C ALA A 164 5.09 13.75 0.22
N LEU A 165 6.28 14.25 -0.16
CA LEU A 165 6.92 13.89 -1.43
C LEU A 165 7.34 12.44 -1.52
N LEU A 166 7.81 11.85 -0.41
CA LEU A 166 8.10 10.42 -0.33
C LEU A 166 6.81 9.61 -0.52
N LEU A 167 5.75 9.94 0.22
CA LEU A 167 4.45 9.28 0.11
C LEU A 167 3.83 9.42 -1.29
N ASP A 168 3.98 10.56 -1.95
CA ASP A 168 3.55 10.77 -3.34
C ASP A 168 4.24 9.83 -4.34
N LYS A 169 5.41 9.31 -3.98
CA LYS A 169 6.14 8.32 -4.77
C LYS A 169 5.74 6.89 -4.39
N ILE A 170 5.77 6.56 -3.10
CA ILE A 170 5.67 5.16 -2.64
C ILE A 170 4.23 4.68 -2.41
N LEU A 171 3.27 5.58 -2.13
CA LEU A 171 1.87 5.21 -1.87
C LEU A 171 1.10 5.07 -3.18
N TYR A 172 1.33 3.96 -3.87
CA TYR A 172 0.47 3.50 -4.94
C TYR A 172 0.13 2.03 -4.77
N GLU A 173 -1.02 1.67 -5.33
CA GLU A 173 -1.46 0.30 -5.52
C GLU A 173 -1.89 0.19 -6.98
N TYR A 174 -1.23 -0.67 -7.74
CA TYR A 174 -1.59 -0.91 -9.13
C TYR A 174 -1.82 -2.40 -9.37
N GLU A 175 -2.95 -2.74 -10.00
CA GLU A 175 -3.32 -4.13 -10.21
C GLU A 175 -3.00 -4.58 -11.64
N TRP A 176 -2.35 -5.73 -11.75
CA TRP A 176 -2.11 -6.42 -13.01
C TRP A 176 -2.95 -7.69 -13.07
N ASP A 177 -3.69 -7.88 -14.16
CA ASP A 177 -4.49 -9.10 -14.37
C ASP A 177 -3.64 -10.23 -14.94
N GLY A 178 -3.57 -11.35 -14.22
CA GLY A 178 -3.02 -12.62 -14.69
C GLY A 178 -4.12 -13.58 -15.17
N VAL A 179 -3.74 -14.82 -15.45
CA VAL A 179 -4.70 -15.84 -15.95
C VAL A 179 -5.75 -16.22 -14.89
N ASN A 180 -5.32 -16.43 -13.64
CA ASN A 180 -6.17 -16.93 -12.55
C ASN A 180 -6.13 -16.08 -11.28
N ALA A 181 -5.28 -15.05 -11.25
CA ALA A 181 -5.06 -14.19 -10.10
C ALA A 181 -4.63 -12.81 -10.59
N LYS A 182 -4.60 -11.83 -9.68
CA LYS A 182 -4.01 -10.52 -9.92
C LYS A 182 -2.64 -10.41 -9.26
N TYR A 183 -1.82 -9.49 -9.73
CA TYR A 183 -0.62 -9.06 -9.03
C TYR A 183 -0.82 -7.63 -8.54
N LEU A 184 -0.65 -7.41 -7.24
CA LEU A 184 -0.76 -6.10 -6.63
C LEU A 184 0.62 -5.48 -6.53
N ASP A 185 0.86 -4.47 -7.34
CA ASP A 185 2.15 -3.82 -7.43
C ASP A 185 2.22 -2.63 -6.47
N THR A 186 3.23 -2.69 -5.59
CA THR A 186 3.44 -1.74 -4.49
C THR A 186 4.92 -1.58 -4.20
N GLU A 187 5.35 -0.35 -3.99
CA GLU A 187 6.74 -0.04 -3.57
C GLU A 187 6.85 0.12 -2.05
N TYR A 188 5.78 0.60 -1.40
CA TYR A 188 5.81 0.96 0.02
C TYR A 188 6.25 -0.19 0.94
N GLN A 189 6.14 -1.46 0.52
CA GLN A 189 6.58 -2.62 1.29
C GLN A 189 8.05 -2.52 1.72
N PHE A 190 8.92 -1.99 0.85
CA PHE A 190 10.35 -1.81 1.13
C PHE A 190 10.63 -0.66 2.12
N HIS A 191 9.66 0.24 2.30
CA HIS A 191 9.78 1.43 3.13
C HIS A 191 9.14 1.27 4.52
N LEU A 192 8.42 0.18 4.78
CA LEU A 192 7.57 0.02 5.97
C LEU A 192 8.34 0.22 7.27
N ASP A 193 9.49 -0.43 7.44
CA ASP A 193 10.25 -0.35 8.69
C ASP A 193 10.84 1.04 8.93
N TYR A 194 11.32 1.70 7.87
CA TYR A 194 11.77 3.09 7.95
C TYR A 194 10.62 4.04 8.27
N PHE A 195 9.43 3.79 7.72
CA PHE A 195 8.27 4.63 7.99
C PHE A 195 7.78 4.47 9.45
N LYS A 196 7.84 3.26 10.01
CA LYS A 196 7.60 3.03 11.45
C LYS A 196 8.57 3.85 12.31
N GLU A 197 9.85 3.89 11.96
CA GLU A 197 10.85 4.72 12.66
C GLU A 197 10.58 6.22 12.50
N ILE A 198 10.17 6.66 11.31
CA ILE A 198 9.75 8.06 11.07
C ILE A 198 8.58 8.43 11.98
N ILE A 199 7.55 7.58 12.10
CA ILE A 199 6.41 7.83 13.00
C ILE A 199 6.87 7.91 14.45
N LYS A 200 7.78 7.02 14.89
CA LYS A 200 8.34 7.09 16.25
C LYS A 200 9.05 8.42 16.51
N LYS A 201 9.85 8.90 15.56
CA LYS A 201 10.49 10.23 15.63
C LYS A 201 9.45 11.35 15.68
N MET A 202 8.41 11.27 14.86
CA MET A 202 7.30 12.23 14.90
C MET A 202 6.64 12.26 16.28
N ASN A 203 6.42 11.09 16.90
CA ASN A 203 5.80 10.98 18.21
C ASN A 203 6.57 11.73 19.30
N GLN A 204 7.91 11.62 19.28
CA GLN A 204 8.80 12.32 20.20
C GLN A 204 8.75 13.85 20.06
N HIS A 205 8.26 14.35 18.93
CA HIS A 205 8.19 15.77 18.60
C HIS A 205 6.76 16.25 18.30
N VAL A 206 5.74 15.51 18.75
CA VAL A 206 4.33 15.73 18.39
C VAL A 206 3.87 17.17 18.62
N ASP A 207 4.23 17.79 19.75
CA ASP A 207 3.87 19.17 20.08
C ASP A 207 4.39 20.18 19.05
N GLY A 208 5.61 19.96 18.56
CA GLY A 208 6.25 20.82 17.56
C GLY A 208 5.51 20.75 16.23
N PHE A 209 5.22 19.54 15.77
CA PHE A 209 4.47 19.35 14.53
C PHE A 209 3.02 19.85 14.67
N PHE A 210 2.34 19.57 15.78
CA PHE A 210 0.97 20.01 16.00
C PHE A 210 0.84 21.54 16.06
N LYS A 211 1.88 22.22 16.56
CA LYS A 211 1.90 23.69 16.60
C LYS A 211 2.16 24.32 15.23
N HIS A 212 2.99 23.69 14.39
CA HIS A 212 3.56 24.34 13.21
C HIS A 212 3.07 23.80 11.86
N THR A 213 2.62 22.54 11.80
CA THR A 213 2.31 21.82 10.56
C THR A 213 1.07 20.94 10.70
N LYS A 214 0.12 21.41 11.49
CA LYS A 214 -1.10 20.70 11.82
C LYS A 214 -1.91 20.34 10.56
N ASP A 215 -2.09 21.35 9.71
CA ASP A 215 -2.69 21.31 8.38
C ASP A 215 -2.26 20.06 7.60
N GLU A 216 -0.96 20.08 7.34
CA GLU A 216 -0.24 19.12 6.52
C GLU A 216 -0.19 17.73 7.15
N MET A 217 -0.05 17.67 8.48
CA MET A 217 -0.10 16.40 9.20
C MET A 217 -1.46 15.71 9.03
N LEU A 218 -2.56 16.45 9.20
CA LEU A 218 -3.89 15.90 9.02
C LEU A 218 -4.13 15.46 7.57
N GLU A 219 -3.66 16.24 6.60
CA GLU A 219 -3.75 15.87 5.18
C GLU A 219 -3.00 14.58 4.88
N ILE A 220 -1.74 14.48 5.31
CA ILE A 220 -0.89 13.30 5.09
C ILE A 220 -1.49 12.07 5.76
N PHE A 221 -1.93 12.18 7.01
CA PHE A 221 -2.52 11.02 7.72
C PHE A 221 -3.89 10.64 7.20
N GLY A 222 -4.69 11.60 6.73
CA GLY A 222 -5.93 11.31 6.02
C GLY A 222 -5.66 10.47 4.76
N ARG A 223 -4.62 10.82 3.98
CA ARG A 223 -4.19 10.05 2.80
C ARG A 223 -3.63 8.68 3.17
N VAL A 224 -2.82 8.58 4.22
CA VAL A 224 -2.31 7.30 4.72
C VAL A 224 -3.49 6.37 5.07
N CYS A 225 -4.48 6.83 5.83
CA CYS A 225 -5.67 6.05 6.16
C CYS A 225 -6.49 5.60 4.95
N GLN A 226 -6.35 6.23 3.78
CA GLN A 226 -6.98 5.79 2.53
C GLN A 226 -6.23 4.62 1.84
N MET A 227 -5.09 4.21 2.38
CA MET A 227 -4.29 3.08 1.93
C MET A 227 -4.30 1.98 3.02
N PRO A 228 -5.32 1.09 3.05
CA PRO A 228 -5.49 0.14 4.13
C PRO A 228 -4.32 -0.82 4.29
N ARG A 229 -3.78 -1.36 3.20
CA ARG A 229 -2.66 -2.32 3.25
C ARG A 229 -1.43 -1.68 3.90
N PHE A 230 -1.03 -0.52 3.40
CA PHE A 230 0.08 0.24 3.98
C PHE A 230 -0.16 0.57 5.46
N THR A 231 -1.33 1.13 5.79
CA THR A 231 -1.58 1.61 7.15
C THR A 231 -1.71 0.47 8.15
N LEU A 232 -2.35 -0.63 7.77
CA LEU A 232 -2.45 -1.82 8.62
C LEU A 232 -1.08 -2.44 8.90
N SER A 233 -0.14 -2.38 7.96
CA SER A 233 1.24 -2.87 8.17
C SER A 233 2.03 -2.07 9.21
N ILE A 234 1.66 -0.80 9.44
CA ILE A 234 2.29 0.12 10.40
C ILE A 234 1.35 0.52 11.55
N ILE A 235 0.23 -0.19 11.72
CA ILE A 235 -0.90 0.27 12.55
C ILE A 235 -0.54 0.44 14.03
N ASN A 236 0.45 -0.28 14.53
CA ASN A 236 0.87 -0.17 15.92
C ASN A 236 1.54 1.19 16.16
N GLU A 237 2.57 1.54 15.38
CA GLU A 237 3.26 2.83 15.48
C GLU A 237 2.31 3.98 15.14
N PHE A 238 1.57 3.85 14.04
CA PHE A 238 0.65 4.87 13.57
C PHE A 238 -0.51 5.08 14.56
N GLY A 239 -1.14 4.01 15.02
CA GLY A 239 -2.21 4.05 16.01
C GLY A 239 -1.74 4.62 17.34
N ASN A 240 -0.57 4.24 17.84
CA ASN A 240 0.00 4.82 19.06
C ASN A 240 0.27 6.33 18.92
N PHE A 241 0.74 6.76 17.75
CA PHE A 241 0.97 8.18 17.46
C PHE A 241 -0.36 8.97 17.45
N ILE A 242 -1.39 8.47 16.76
CA ILE A 242 -2.69 9.14 16.69
C ILE A 242 -3.39 9.14 18.05
N LEU A 243 -3.55 7.96 18.66
CA LEU A 243 -4.33 7.76 19.88
C LEU A 243 -3.60 8.27 21.14
N GLY A 244 -2.29 8.46 21.06
CA GLY A 244 -1.50 9.08 22.13
C GLY A 244 -1.80 10.57 22.34
N ASN A 245 -2.50 11.22 21.40
CA ASN A 245 -2.88 12.63 21.49
C ASN A 245 -4.37 12.82 21.13
N ASP A 246 -5.19 13.11 22.15
CA ASP A 246 -6.65 13.24 22.02
C ASP A 246 -7.09 14.31 21.00
N GLU A 247 -6.41 15.46 20.99
CA GLU A 247 -6.74 16.55 20.08
C GLU A 247 -6.42 16.20 18.62
N LEU A 248 -5.32 15.48 18.41
CA LEU A 248 -4.94 14.95 17.10
C LEU A 248 -5.94 13.90 16.62
N ALA A 249 -6.25 12.89 17.44
CA ALA A 249 -7.21 11.83 17.11
C ALA A 249 -8.57 12.43 16.72
N SER A 250 -9.11 13.29 17.58
CA SER A 250 -10.39 13.96 17.33
C SER A 250 -10.40 14.74 16.01
N LYS A 251 -9.35 15.53 15.74
CA LYS A 251 -9.27 16.34 14.52
C LYS A 251 -9.02 15.50 13.27
N LEU A 252 -8.25 14.41 13.35
CA LEU A 252 -8.08 13.47 12.24
C LEU A 252 -9.41 12.82 11.88
N PHE A 253 -10.17 12.35 12.86
CA PHE A 253 -11.47 11.73 12.62
C PHE A 253 -12.48 12.69 11.99
N ILE A 254 -12.55 13.94 12.48
CA ILE A 254 -13.36 14.99 11.85
C ILE A 254 -12.89 15.27 10.41
N TYR A 255 -11.58 15.28 10.18
CA TYR A 255 -11.00 15.51 8.87
C TYR A 255 -11.36 14.39 7.88
N CYS A 256 -11.18 13.13 8.28
CA CYS A 256 -11.56 11.95 7.49
C CYS A 256 -13.06 11.95 7.19
N ASP A 257 -13.93 12.23 8.17
CA ASP A 257 -15.38 12.27 7.97
C ASP A 257 -15.81 13.32 6.95
N LYS A 258 -15.09 14.45 6.86
CA LYS A 258 -15.32 15.49 5.85
C LYS A 258 -14.78 15.11 4.47
N LEU A 259 -13.67 14.38 4.41
CA LEU A 259 -13.06 13.96 3.16
C LEU A 259 -13.79 12.79 2.50
N CYS A 260 -14.52 11.97 3.25
CA CYS A 260 -15.15 10.76 2.74
C CYS A 260 -16.22 11.05 1.67
N PRO A 261 -15.98 10.69 0.39
CA PRO A 261 -17.07 10.55 -0.57
C PRO A 261 -17.88 9.30 -0.22
N GLU A 262 -19.06 9.08 -0.82
CA GLU A 262 -19.90 7.91 -0.51
C GLU A 262 -19.20 6.54 -0.62
N HIS A 263 -18.10 6.44 -1.37
CA HIS A 263 -17.28 5.22 -1.50
C HIS A 263 -16.26 5.01 -0.37
N LEU A 264 -16.05 5.98 0.53
CA LEU A 264 -15.24 5.84 1.75
C LEU A 264 -16.09 5.58 3.01
N LYS A 265 -17.42 5.41 2.87
CA LYS A 265 -18.22 4.78 3.93
C LYS A 265 -17.63 3.37 4.16
N ASN A 266 -17.18 3.10 5.39
CA ASN A 266 -16.52 1.86 5.83
C ASN A 266 -14.99 1.82 5.55
N ASN A 267 -14.27 2.88 5.90
CA ASN A 267 -12.81 2.83 5.94
C ASN A 267 -12.36 1.98 7.14
N ILE A 268 -11.94 0.75 6.87
CA ILE A 268 -11.55 -0.24 7.89
C ILE A 268 -10.44 0.23 8.83
N VAL A 269 -9.53 1.10 8.38
CA VAL A 269 -8.46 1.67 9.22
C VAL A 269 -9.05 2.67 10.19
N ILE A 270 -9.90 3.57 9.70
CA ILE A 270 -10.54 4.60 10.53
C ILE A 270 -11.49 3.95 11.53
N ASP A 271 -12.27 2.96 11.12
CA ASP A 271 -13.19 2.24 12.02
C ASP A 271 -12.41 1.52 13.15
N TYR A 272 -11.28 0.90 12.81
CA TYR A 272 -10.36 0.30 13.78
C TYR A 272 -9.78 1.33 14.76
N LEU A 273 -9.26 2.47 14.26
CA LEU A 273 -8.68 3.50 15.13
C LEU A 273 -9.76 4.21 15.98
N LYS A 274 -10.94 4.47 15.42
CA LYS A 274 -12.06 5.10 16.13
C LYS A 274 -12.61 4.20 17.23
N SER A 275 -12.76 2.90 16.98
CA SER A 275 -13.25 1.97 18.02
C SER A 275 -12.32 1.93 19.24
N LEU A 276 -11.00 1.94 19.01
CA LEU A 276 -9.99 2.08 20.05
C LEU A 276 -10.09 3.44 20.78
N TYR A 277 -10.21 4.53 20.04
CA TYR A 277 -10.36 5.87 20.61
C TYR A 277 -11.60 6.01 21.51
N LEU A 278 -12.74 5.45 21.07
CA LEU A 278 -13.99 5.44 21.79
C LEU A 278 -14.01 4.41 22.93
N ASN A 279 -12.98 3.56 23.02
CA ASN A 279 -12.90 2.43 23.95
C ASN A 279 -14.16 1.53 23.88
N ASN A 280 -14.66 1.29 22.67
CA ASN A 280 -15.85 0.47 22.44
C ASN A 280 -15.43 -0.91 21.92
N HIS A 281 -15.58 -1.92 22.77
CA HIS A 281 -15.14 -3.28 22.48
C HIS A 281 -15.93 -3.93 21.33
N ASP A 282 -17.25 -3.73 21.26
CA ASP A 282 -18.08 -4.33 20.21
C ASP A 282 -17.70 -3.78 18.82
N LEU A 283 -17.54 -2.45 18.71
CA LEU A 283 -17.07 -1.80 17.48
C LEU A 283 -15.65 -2.23 17.11
N TYR A 284 -14.81 -2.49 18.11
CA TYR A 284 -13.44 -2.92 17.89
C TYR A 284 -13.38 -4.34 17.31
N ILE A 285 -14.15 -5.27 17.88
CA ILE A 285 -14.26 -6.64 17.35
C ILE A 285 -14.84 -6.61 15.92
N GLU A 286 -15.87 -5.80 15.66
CA GLU A 286 -16.41 -5.63 14.31
C GLU A 286 -15.36 -5.09 13.33
N ALA A 287 -14.55 -4.11 13.74
CA ALA A 287 -13.46 -3.59 12.92
C ALA A 287 -12.38 -4.65 12.63
N CYS A 288 -12.01 -5.45 13.64
CA CYS A 288 -11.09 -6.58 13.47
C CYS A 288 -11.64 -7.62 12.48
N GLU A 289 -12.92 -7.99 12.58
CA GLU A 289 -13.57 -8.89 11.62
C GLU A 289 -13.54 -8.33 10.20
N ASN A 290 -13.80 -7.04 10.02
CA ASN A 290 -13.74 -6.39 8.72
C ASN A 290 -12.32 -6.35 8.13
N ILE A 291 -11.29 -6.17 8.96
CA ILE A 291 -9.89 -6.31 8.54
C ILE A 291 -9.59 -7.75 8.10
N LEU A 292 -10.06 -8.77 8.83
CA LEU A 292 -9.86 -10.16 8.45
C LEU A 292 -10.56 -10.51 7.14
N ARG A 293 -11.78 -10.02 6.91
CA ARG A 293 -12.48 -10.16 5.61
C ARG A 293 -11.70 -9.48 4.48
N PHE A 294 -11.15 -8.30 4.72
CA PHE A 294 -10.28 -7.60 3.78
C PHE A 294 -9.04 -8.45 3.41
N VAL A 295 -8.33 -8.98 4.42
CA VAL A 295 -7.17 -9.87 4.22
C VAL A 295 -7.55 -11.13 3.44
N MET A 296 -8.69 -11.75 3.76
CA MET A 296 -9.16 -12.94 3.06
C MET A 296 -9.40 -12.66 1.57
N ASN A 297 -10.07 -11.56 1.25
CA ASN A 297 -10.31 -11.18 -0.15
C ASN A 297 -9.00 -10.96 -0.90
N ASP A 298 -8.01 -10.34 -0.28
CA ASP A 298 -6.70 -10.14 -0.89
C ASP A 298 -5.96 -11.45 -1.15
N VAL A 299 -5.96 -12.38 -0.18
CA VAL A 299 -5.29 -13.70 -0.33
C VAL A 299 -5.92 -14.52 -1.45
N LEU A 300 -7.22 -14.40 -1.65
CA LEU A 300 -7.94 -15.08 -2.75
C LEU A 300 -7.73 -14.40 -4.10
N THR A 301 -7.39 -13.12 -4.12
CA THR A 301 -7.31 -12.31 -5.34
C THR A 301 -5.89 -12.18 -5.86
N PHE A 302 -4.92 -11.95 -4.97
CA PHE A 302 -3.57 -11.57 -5.33
C PHE A 302 -2.58 -12.72 -5.21
N ALA A 303 -1.66 -12.81 -6.17
CA ALA A 303 -0.58 -13.79 -6.17
C ALA A 303 0.48 -13.49 -5.10
N ASN A 304 0.70 -12.21 -4.76
CA ASN A 304 1.73 -11.72 -3.84
C ASN A 304 1.12 -11.20 -2.53
N HIS A 305 0.42 -12.07 -1.80
CA HIS A 305 -0.40 -11.70 -0.63
C HIS A 305 0.30 -11.85 0.74
N ASP A 306 1.63 -11.95 0.76
CA ASP A 306 2.39 -12.23 2.00
C ASP A 306 2.20 -11.15 3.07
N LEU A 307 2.18 -9.87 2.64
CA LEU A 307 1.94 -8.75 3.54
C LEU A 307 0.55 -8.81 4.19
N GLN A 308 -0.45 -9.25 3.44
CA GLN A 308 -1.84 -9.35 3.91
C GLN A 308 -1.98 -10.48 4.92
N LYS A 309 -1.30 -11.60 4.70
CA LYS A 309 -1.19 -12.66 5.70
C LYS A 309 -0.53 -12.16 6.98
N GLU A 310 0.53 -11.36 6.87
CA GLU A 310 1.19 -10.76 8.05
C GLU A 310 0.23 -9.85 8.83
N ILE A 311 -0.52 -8.98 8.14
CA ILE A 311 -1.55 -8.11 8.74
C ILE A 311 -2.57 -8.96 9.50
N GLY A 312 -3.14 -9.96 8.84
CA GLY A 312 -4.12 -10.86 9.43
C GLY A 312 -3.59 -11.57 10.68
N ASN A 313 -2.38 -12.12 10.59
CA ASN A 313 -1.73 -12.82 11.69
C ASN A 313 -1.47 -11.91 12.89
N LYS A 314 -1.16 -10.62 12.69
CA LYS A 314 -1.02 -9.66 13.79
C LYS A 314 -2.34 -9.49 14.55
N ILE A 315 -3.47 -9.40 13.85
CA ILE A 315 -4.80 -9.27 14.47
C ILE A 315 -5.13 -10.54 15.27
N VAL A 316 -4.98 -11.72 14.67
CA VAL A 316 -5.27 -13.00 15.33
C VAL A 316 -4.35 -13.24 16.54
N THR A 317 -3.07 -12.89 16.43
CA THR A 317 -2.12 -13.03 17.56
C THR A 317 -2.51 -12.16 18.75
N LYS A 318 -3.11 -10.99 18.50
CA LYS A 318 -3.51 -10.04 19.54
C LYS A 318 -4.84 -10.42 20.19
N GLU A 319 -5.84 -10.77 19.38
CA GLU A 319 -7.22 -11.00 19.84
C GLU A 319 -7.50 -12.47 20.16
N GLY A 320 -6.72 -13.40 19.63
CA GLY A 320 -6.89 -14.83 19.82
C GLY A 320 -7.78 -15.49 18.75
N TYR A 321 -7.91 -16.81 18.88
CA TYR A 321 -8.62 -17.65 17.91
C TYR A 321 -10.14 -17.56 18.04
N ASP A 322 -10.68 -17.09 19.17
CA ASP A 322 -12.13 -16.85 19.33
C ASP A 322 -12.67 -15.93 18.23
N LEU A 323 -11.92 -14.88 17.87
CA LEU A 323 -12.27 -13.98 16.76
C LEU A 323 -12.45 -14.74 15.43
N LEU A 324 -11.60 -15.73 15.15
CA LEU A 324 -11.71 -16.55 13.94
C LEU A 324 -12.93 -17.48 13.99
N ILE A 325 -13.21 -18.04 15.17
CA ILE A 325 -14.37 -18.92 15.39
C ILE A 325 -15.66 -18.13 15.23
N ASP A 326 -15.74 -16.94 15.82
CA ASP A 326 -16.91 -16.05 15.73
C ASP A 326 -17.14 -15.58 14.30
N LEU A 327 -16.07 -15.15 13.61
CA LEU A 327 -16.14 -14.75 12.21
C LEU A 327 -16.63 -15.91 11.33
N PHE A 328 -16.09 -17.12 11.52
CA PHE A 328 -16.56 -18.29 10.80
C PHE A 328 -18.02 -18.63 11.14
N SER A 329 -18.41 -18.51 12.41
CA SER A 329 -19.78 -18.81 12.85
C SER A 329 -20.82 -17.84 12.27
N LYS A 330 -20.42 -16.59 12.01
CA LYS A 330 -21.25 -15.56 11.37
C LYS A 330 -21.37 -15.77 9.86
N ASP A 331 -20.25 -16.01 9.19
CA ASP A 331 -20.18 -15.95 7.72
C ASP A 331 -20.24 -17.34 7.07
N TYR A 332 -19.91 -18.39 7.82
CA TYR A 332 -19.65 -19.77 7.35
C TYR A 332 -18.75 -19.82 6.10
N ASN A 333 -17.77 -18.90 6.04
CA ASN A 333 -16.85 -18.79 4.93
C ASN A 333 -15.58 -19.61 5.19
N THR A 334 -15.47 -20.77 4.53
CA THR A 334 -14.33 -21.68 4.70
C THR A 334 -13.00 -21.12 4.17
N PHE A 335 -13.02 -20.07 3.34
CA PHE A 335 -11.78 -19.44 2.87
C PHE A 335 -10.98 -18.79 4.00
N LEU A 336 -11.60 -18.55 5.16
CA LEU A 336 -10.90 -18.11 6.36
C LEU A 336 -9.72 -19.04 6.67
N PHE A 337 -9.91 -20.35 6.50
CA PHE A 337 -8.91 -21.37 6.82
C PHE A 337 -7.86 -21.57 5.73
N VAL A 338 -8.00 -20.89 4.58
CA VAL A 338 -6.89 -20.75 3.61
C VAL A 338 -5.89 -19.70 4.12
N CYS A 339 -6.39 -18.65 4.78
CA CYS A 339 -5.57 -17.58 5.35
C CYS A 339 -4.99 -17.98 6.72
N PHE A 340 -5.81 -18.62 7.55
CA PHE A 340 -5.48 -19.04 8.92
C PHE A 340 -5.77 -20.53 9.08
N PRO A 341 -4.82 -21.42 8.70
CA PRO A 341 -5.05 -22.86 8.69
C PRO A 341 -5.42 -23.40 10.07
N ILE A 342 -6.43 -24.27 10.14
CA ILE A 342 -6.87 -24.91 11.40
C ILE A 342 -5.71 -25.71 12.04
N SER A 343 -4.79 -26.22 11.21
CA SER A 343 -3.59 -26.91 11.68
C SER A 343 -2.75 -26.09 12.66
N THR A 344 -2.75 -24.75 12.56
CA THR A 344 -2.02 -23.84 13.46
C THR A 344 -2.75 -23.52 14.76
N PHE A 345 -4.01 -23.92 14.90
CA PHE A 345 -4.81 -23.62 16.09
C PHE A 345 -4.28 -24.41 17.30
N PRO A 346 -4.28 -23.81 18.50
CA PRO A 346 -4.01 -24.57 19.73
C PRO A 346 -5.05 -25.69 19.93
N PRO A 347 -4.69 -26.81 20.59
CA PRO A 347 -5.56 -27.97 20.75
C PRO A 347 -6.95 -27.65 21.33
N GLU A 348 -7.03 -26.72 22.28
CA GLU A 348 -8.27 -26.29 22.90
C GLU A 348 -9.26 -25.64 21.92
N TYR A 349 -8.77 -24.94 20.89
CA TYR A 349 -9.60 -24.30 19.86
C TYR A 349 -9.94 -25.27 18.72
N LYS A 350 -9.13 -26.31 18.49
CA LYS A 350 -9.39 -27.30 17.43
C LYS A 350 -10.72 -28.01 17.65
N GLU A 351 -11.01 -28.45 18.87
CA GLU A 351 -12.28 -29.11 19.18
C GLU A 351 -13.49 -28.18 19.03
N ILE A 352 -13.37 -26.91 19.43
CA ILE A 352 -14.43 -25.91 19.26
C ILE A 352 -14.71 -25.70 17.77
N MET A 353 -13.65 -25.52 16.97
CA MET A 353 -13.75 -25.35 15.53
C MET A 353 -14.36 -26.57 14.83
N ARG A 354 -14.01 -27.81 15.25
CA ARG A 354 -14.66 -29.03 14.74
C ARG A 354 -16.17 -28.98 14.91
N LEU A 355 -16.65 -28.58 16.09
CA LEU A 355 -18.08 -28.50 16.38
C LEU A 355 -18.78 -27.41 15.55
N GLU A 356 -18.14 -26.25 15.34
CA GLU A 356 -18.69 -25.20 14.48
C GLU A 356 -18.72 -25.62 12.99
N LEU A 357 -17.73 -26.37 12.50
CA LEU A 357 -17.75 -26.96 11.16
C LEU A 357 -18.91 -27.96 10.99
N GLU A 358 -19.15 -28.83 11.97
CA GLU A 358 -20.29 -29.77 11.95
C GLU A 358 -21.64 -29.05 11.94
N LYS A 359 -21.76 -27.96 12.70
CA LYS A 359 -22.94 -27.11 12.72
C LYS A 359 -23.15 -26.40 11.38
N ALA A 360 -22.08 -25.92 10.75
CA ALA A 360 -22.12 -25.33 9.41
C ALA A 360 -22.59 -26.36 8.35
N ILE A 361 -22.16 -27.63 8.43
CA ILE A 361 -22.69 -28.70 7.56
C ILE A 361 -24.19 -28.84 7.73
N ARG A 362 -24.70 -28.91 8.97
CA ARG A 362 -26.14 -29.05 9.22
C ARG A 362 -26.92 -27.87 8.66
N PHE A 363 -26.39 -26.65 8.80
CA PHE A 363 -26.97 -25.44 8.24
C PHE A 363 -27.09 -25.52 6.71
N TYR A 364 -26.00 -25.84 6.01
CA TYR A 364 -26.02 -25.94 4.54
C TYR A 364 -26.83 -27.13 4.03
N ALA A 365 -26.75 -28.28 4.71
CA ALA A 365 -27.57 -29.45 4.35
C ALA A 365 -29.08 -29.15 4.46
N ALA A 366 -29.51 -28.38 5.46
CA ALA A 366 -30.89 -27.94 5.56
C ALA A 366 -31.30 -27.03 4.39
N ARG A 367 -30.39 -26.14 3.94
CA ARG A 367 -30.60 -25.24 2.80
C ARG A 367 -30.66 -25.95 1.45
N MET A 368 -30.09 -27.15 1.32
CA MET A 368 -30.15 -27.93 0.06
C MET A 368 -31.57 -28.34 -0.36
N ASN A 369 -32.53 -28.28 0.58
CA ASN A 369 -33.95 -28.50 0.28
C ASN A 369 -34.57 -27.34 -0.53
N HIS A 370 -33.91 -26.18 -0.59
CA HIS A 370 -34.33 -25.05 -1.41
C HIS A 370 -33.56 -25.04 -2.74
N ASP A 371 -34.28 -25.08 -3.86
CA ASP A 371 -33.70 -25.11 -5.21
C ASP A 371 -32.70 -23.97 -5.45
N GLU A 372 -32.99 -22.77 -4.93
CA GLU A 372 -32.15 -21.56 -5.08
C GLU A 372 -30.74 -21.71 -4.47
N TYR A 373 -30.61 -22.45 -3.37
CA TYR A 373 -29.36 -22.57 -2.62
C TYR A 373 -28.71 -23.95 -2.74
N ARG A 374 -29.31 -24.88 -3.49
CA ARG A 374 -28.88 -26.29 -3.48
C ARG A 374 -27.44 -26.47 -3.95
N LEU A 375 -27.06 -25.84 -5.05
CA LEU A 375 -25.72 -26.00 -5.63
C LEU A 375 -24.65 -25.38 -4.74
N THR A 376 -24.85 -24.13 -4.32
CA THR A 376 -23.91 -23.43 -3.43
C THR A 376 -23.79 -24.11 -2.06
N SER A 377 -24.89 -24.62 -1.51
CA SER A 377 -24.86 -25.37 -0.25
C SER A 377 -24.12 -26.70 -0.39
N PHE A 378 -24.26 -27.41 -1.53
CA PHE A 378 -23.51 -28.63 -1.80
C PHE A 378 -22.00 -28.37 -1.85
N GLU A 379 -21.57 -27.31 -2.54
CA GLU A 379 -20.16 -26.90 -2.59
C GLU A 379 -19.60 -26.58 -1.19
N GLN A 380 -20.36 -25.86 -0.37
CA GLN A 380 -19.96 -25.56 1.01
C GLN A 380 -19.86 -26.82 1.87
N VAL A 381 -20.84 -27.74 1.79
CA VAL A 381 -20.78 -29.03 2.50
C VAL A 381 -19.55 -29.83 2.08
N ALA A 382 -19.23 -29.89 0.78
CA ALA A 382 -18.04 -30.58 0.29
C ALA A 382 -16.74 -29.95 0.83
N ASN A 383 -16.65 -28.62 0.81
CA ASN A 383 -15.49 -27.89 1.34
C ASN A 383 -15.29 -28.10 2.85
N ILE A 384 -16.37 -28.05 3.62
CA ILE A 384 -16.31 -28.26 5.08
C ILE A 384 -15.97 -29.72 5.40
N ASN A 385 -16.56 -30.69 4.69
CA ASN A 385 -16.21 -32.11 4.85
C ASN A 385 -14.72 -32.36 4.57
N ARG A 386 -14.17 -31.72 3.51
CA ARG A 386 -12.74 -31.79 3.21
C ARG A 386 -11.90 -31.29 4.39
N LEU A 387 -12.24 -30.14 4.98
CA LEU A 387 -11.55 -29.61 6.16
C LEU A 387 -11.64 -30.56 7.36
N LEU A 388 -12.83 -31.12 7.64
CA LEU A 388 -13.01 -32.09 8.71
C LEU A 388 -12.14 -33.34 8.52
N MET A 389 -12.11 -33.88 7.29
CA MET A 389 -11.31 -35.05 6.95
C MET A 389 -9.80 -34.77 6.94
N GLU A 390 -9.37 -33.55 6.61
CA GLU A 390 -7.95 -33.20 6.57
C GLU A 390 -7.38 -32.92 7.97
N GLU A 391 -8.10 -32.13 8.76
CA GLU A 391 -7.64 -31.58 10.03
C GLU A 391 -7.98 -32.48 11.24
N PHE A 392 -9.01 -33.34 11.13
CA PHE A 392 -9.51 -34.17 12.23
C PHE A 392 -9.52 -35.67 11.88
N LYS A 393 -8.51 -36.12 11.13
CA LYS A 393 -8.37 -37.52 10.68
C LYS A 393 -8.50 -38.56 11.78
N GLU A 394 -8.06 -38.29 12.99
CA GLU A 394 -8.14 -39.28 14.09
C GLU A 394 -9.58 -39.54 14.54
N VAL A 395 -10.45 -38.55 14.40
CA VAL A 395 -11.87 -38.62 14.75
C VAL A 395 -12.69 -39.29 13.63
N TYR A 396 -12.33 -39.02 12.38
CA TYR A 396 -13.10 -39.44 11.19
C TYR A 396 -12.45 -40.55 10.35
N GLY A 397 -11.18 -40.87 10.60
CA GLY A 397 -10.39 -41.89 9.88
C GLY A 397 -10.56 -43.29 10.45
N HIS A 398 -11.10 -43.42 11.67
CA HIS A 398 -11.71 -44.65 12.12
C HIS A 398 -13.18 -44.61 11.73
N GLY A 399 -13.46 -45.03 10.49
CA GLY A 399 -14.83 -45.33 10.07
C GLY A 399 -15.47 -46.25 11.10
N LYS A 400 -16.41 -45.73 11.89
CA LYS A 400 -17.52 -46.56 12.32
C LYS A 400 -18.43 -46.66 11.10
N GLU A 401 -18.34 -47.81 10.46
CA GLU A 401 -19.31 -48.31 9.48
C GLU A 401 -20.75 -48.04 9.89
#